data_AF-A0A942BGX6-F1
#
_entry.id   AF-A0A942BGX6-F1
#
_cell.length_a   1.000
_cell.length_b   1.000
_cell.length_c   1.000
_cell.angle_alpha   90.00
_cell.angle_beta   90.00
_cell.angle_gamma   90.00
#
_symmetry.space_group_name_H-M   'P 1'
#
loop_
_entity.id
_entity.type
_entity.pdbx_description
1 polymer ?
#
loop_
_entity_poly.entity_id
_entity_poly.type
_entity_poly.pdbx_seq_one_letter_code
_entity_poly.pdbx_strand_id
1 'polypeptide(L)'
;MSFDPNRYNAPPRLDAAYAPPQFEYTQTQKPPPSWQKKLGPIGTLLVFLGAKLKSILLLLKAVPFLAKFIVTGGTMFASMWFYSTIFGWKFAAGFVIGILVHELGHVVAAKVQGVKVTAPIFIPGMGALIGLKENANSAHGDAIIGIGGPIGGTLAGLGFLALYMVFPSPLWLGLAMFTFWINLFNLTPMYPLDGGRIVGAISPYLWALGLVIMLGMLLTGFLTNPIIFLLILMGLPRLWHGFKTGQTNLPGQMPSTPAQRIGMGAAFVGLVCFLLLAQFATEQSLYRADPRLQRHAQVQYDDRQLTRQPAFSQPGDNGGSDQGDF
;
A
#
# COMPACT_ATOMS: atom_id res chain seq x y z
N MET A 1 -69.65 -60.65 8.12
CA MET A 1 -70.89 -60.21 7.43
C MET A 1 -70.90 -58.70 7.38
N SER A 2 -71.07 -58.18 6.16
CA SER A 2 -71.42 -56.82 5.71
C SER A 2 -71.04 -55.61 6.58
N PHE A 3 -70.10 -54.81 6.08
CA PHE A 3 -69.85 -53.44 6.52
C PHE A 3 -70.99 -52.55 5.99
N ASP A 4 -71.81 -51.98 6.89
CA ASP A 4 -72.89 -51.05 6.55
C ASP A 4 -72.35 -49.60 6.63
N PRO A 5 -72.23 -48.88 5.50
CA PRO A 5 -71.59 -47.57 5.47
C PRO A 5 -72.46 -46.42 6.01
N ASN A 6 -73.71 -46.67 6.45
CA ASN A 6 -74.63 -45.60 6.90
C ASN A 6 -74.81 -45.49 8.42
N ARG A 7 -74.06 -46.26 9.23
CA ARG A 7 -74.12 -46.18 10.70
C ARG A 7 -73.46 -44.95 11.35
N TYR A 8 -72.87 -44.06 10.56
CA TYR A 8 -72.16 -42.87 11.06
C TYR A 8 -72.68 -41.55 10.47
N ASN A 9 -73.99 -41.41 10.24
CA ASN A 9 -74.56 -40.13 9.77
C ASN A 9 -75.91 -39.80 10.41
N ALA A 10 -75.93 -39.69 11.74
CA ALA A 10 -76.93 -38.86 12.43
C ALA A 10 -76.38 -38.47 13.82
N PRO A 11 -75.87 -37.24 14.01
CA PRO A 11 -75.60 -36.75 15.36
C PRO A 11 -76.91 -36.72 16.16
N PRO A 12 -76.92 -37.17 17.43
CA PRO A 12 -78.06 -37.04 18.33
C PRO A 12 -78.52 -35.58 18.39
N ARG A 13 -79.84 -35.38 18.39
CA ARG A 13 -80.48 -34.09 18.63
C ARG A 13 -79.94 -33.54 19.95
N LEU A 14 -79.27 -32.39 19.90
CA LEU A 14 -78.86 -31.65 21.09
C LEU A 14 -80.11 -31.00 21.68
N ASP A 15 -80.62 -31.61 22.74
CA ASP A 15 -81.66 -31.05 23.58
C ASP A 15 -81.18 -29.70 24.11
N ALA A 16 -82.04 -28.69 23.98
CA ALA A 16 -81.76 -27.26 24.12
C ALA A 16 -81.53 -26.80 25.59
N ALA A 17 -80.67 -27.48 26.35
CA ALA A 17 -80.47 -27.21 27.78
C ALA A 17 -79.00 -27.24 28.26
N TYR A 18 -78.01 -27.13 27.36
CA TYR A 18 -76.62 -26.94 27.77
C TYR A 18 -75.96 -25.83 26.95
N ALA A 19 -76.01 -24.60 27.46
CA ALA A 19 -75.17 -23.51 26.98
C ALA A 19 -73.77 -23.69 27.60
N PRO A 20 -72.73 -24.03 26.82
CA PRO A 20 -71.37 -24.09 27.37
C PRO A 20 -70.96 -22.68 27.85
N PRO A 21 -70.24 -22.58 28.98
CA PRO A 21 -69.83 -21.30 29.52
C PRO A 21 -69.01 -20.52 28.48
N GLN A 22 -69.34 -19.23 28.31
CA GLN A 22 -68.60 -18.35 27.43
C GLN A 22 -67.20 -18.15 28.01
N PHE A 23 -66.22 -18.85 27.45
CA PHE A 23 -64.82 -18.58 27.74
C PHE A 23 -64.47 -17.25 27.08
N GLU A 24 -64.48 -16.19 27.88
CA GLU A 24 -63.89 -14.91 27.54
C GLU A 24 -62.42 -15.17 27.19
N TYR A 25 -62.06 -15.00 25.91
CA TYR A 25 -60.68 -15.07 25.45
C TYR A 25 -59.92 -13.86 26.01
N THR A 26 -59.55 -13.93 27.29
CA THR A 26 -58.57 -13.01 27.86
C THR A 26 -57.26 -13.28 27.15
N GLN A 27 -56.94 -12.45 26.15
CA GLN A 27 -55.58 -12.36 25.64
C GLN A 27 -54.69 -12.00 26.81
N THR A 28 -54.01 -12.99 27.39
CA THR A 28 -52.93 -12.74 28.33
C THR A 28 -51.80 -12.06 27.56
N GLN A 29 -51.84 -10.74 27.50
CA GLN A 29 -50.69 -9.93 27.15
C GLN A 29 -49.55 -10.35 28.09
N LYS A 30 -48.49 -10.93 27.53
CA LYS A 30 -47.28 -11.26 28.28
C LYS A 30 -46.81 -9.96 28.95
N PRO A 31 -46.76 -9.88 30.30
CA PRO A 31 -46.45 -8.62 30.95
C PRO A 31 -45.03 -8.19 30.54
N PRO A 32 -44.81 -6.89 30.25
CA PRO A 32 -43.46 -6.40 30.00
C PRO A 32 -42.56 -6.73 31.21
N PRO A 33 -41.26 -6.98 30.98
CA PRO A 33 -40.36 -7.51 32.00
C PRO A 33 -40.37 -6.63 33.26
N SER A 34 -40.55 -7.28 34.41
CA SER A 34 -40.92 -6.68 35.71
C SER A 34 -39.96 -5.64 36.29
N TRP A 35 -38.74 -5.52 35.75
CA TRP A 35 -37.79 -4.49 36.16
C TRP A 35 -38.21 -3.07 35.74
N GLN A 36 -39.04 -2.94 34.69
CA GLN A 36 -39.56 -1.64 34.25
C GLN A 36 -40.59 -1.06 35.22
N LYS A 37 -41.28 -1.89 36.03
CA LYS A 37 -42.27 -1.42 37.02
C LYS A 37 -41.66 -0.90 38.32
N LYS A 38 -40.37 -1.17 38.59
CA LYS A 38 -39.65 -0.67 39.79
C LYS A 38 -38.95 0.67 39.57
N LEU A 39 -38.78 1.09 38.31
CA LEU A 39 -38.25 2.41 37.97
C LEU A 39 -39.45 3.31 37.70
N GLY A 40 -39.77 4.21 38.64
CA GLY A 40 -40.75 5.26 38.39
C GLY A 40 -40.37 6.14 37.18
N PRO A 41 -41.21 7.11 36.76
CA PRO A 41 -40.97 7.95 35.58
C PRO A 41 -39.56 8.59 35.55
N ILE A 42 -39.04 8.92 36.75
CA ILE A 42 -37.68 9.44 36.97
C ILE A 42 -36.61 8.40 36.62
N GLY A 43 -36.80 7.13 36.99
CA GLY A 43 -35.87 6.04 36.70
C GLY A 43 -35.82 5.71 35.20
N THR A 44 -36.96 5.70 34.51
CA THR A 44 -37.00 5.56 33.04
C THR A 44 -36.33 6.74 32.33
N LEU A 45 -36.53 7.97 32.81
CA LEU A 45 -35.87 9.16 32.27
C LEU A 45 -34.36 9.10 32.44
N LEU A 46 -33.87 8.68 33.62
CA LEU A 46 -32.44 8.50 33.91
C LEU A 46 -31.80 7.39 33.06
N VAL A 47 -32.48 6.27 32.84
CA VAL A 47 -32.00 5.20 31.94
C VAL A 47 -31.94 5.69 30.49
N PHE A 48 -32.94 6.43 30.03
CA PHE A 48 -32.97 7.01 28.68
C PHE A 48 -31.88 8.07 28.47
N LEU A 49 -31.69 8.99 29.44
CA LEU A 49 -30.60 9.97 29.46
C LEU A 49 -29.23 9.28 29.52
N GLY A 50 -29.08 8.25 30.36
CA GLY A 50 -27.86 7.45 30.45
C GLY A 50 -27.55 6.68 29.16
N ALA A 51 -28.57 6.16 28.48
CA ALA A 51 -28.43 5.51 27.18
C ALA A 51 -28.04 6.52 26.08
N LYS A 52 -28.66 7.72 26.04
CA LYS A 52 -28.27 8.81 25.13
C LYS A 52 -26.86 9.33 25.40
N LEU A 53 -26.46 9.44 26.66
CA LEU A 53 -25.11 9.86 27.03
C LEU A 53 -24.07 8.79 26.62
N LYS A 54 -24.36 7.50 26.83
CA LYS A 54 -23.53 6.40 26.34
C LYS A 54 -23.38 6.40 24.82
N SER A 55 -24.45 6.63 24.07
CA SER A 55 -24.38 6.68 22.61
C SER A 55 -23.61 7.89 22.10
N ILE A 56 -23.76 9.06 22.74
CA ILE A 56 -22.93 10.25 22.45
C ILE A 56 -21.46 9.97 22.77
N LEU A 57 -21.14 9.34 23.89
CA LEU A 57 -19.76 8.96 24.27
C LEU A 57 -19.16 7.93 23.31
N LEU A 58 -19.96 6.98 22.80
CA LEU A 58 -19.53 6.02 21.79
C LEU A 58 -19.21 6.72 20.46
N LEU A 59 -20.06 7.66 20.04
CA LEU A 59 -19.86 8.49 18.85
C LEU A 59 -18.61 9.36 18.99
N LEU A 60 -18.41 9.99 20.16
CA LEU A 60 -17.23 10.79 20.47
C LEU A 60 -15.95 9.94 20.47
N LYS A 61 -16.00 8.68 20.93
CA LYS A 61 -14.90 7.72 20.81
C LYS A 61 -14.63 7.29 19.37
N ALA A 62 -15.63 7.35 18.48
CA ALA A 62 -15.48 7.06 17.06
C ALA A 62 -14.87 8.25 16.27
N VAL A 63 -14.98 9.49 16.76
CA VAL A 63 -14.40 10.70 16.14
C VAL A 63 -12.89 10.56 15.84
N PRO A 64 -12.00 10.18 16.79
CA PRO A 64 -10.57 10.04 16.50
C PRO A 64 -10.24 8.86 15.59
N PHE A 65 -11.14 7.88 15.47
CA PHE A 65 -11.01 6.81 14.48
C PHE A 65 -11.38 7.34 13.10
N LEU A 66 -12.53 7.99 12.96
CA LEU A 66 -13.02 8.57 11.71
C LEU A 66 -12.08 9.66 11.16
N ALA A 67 -11.52 10.49 12.04
CA ALA A 67 -10.54 11.52 11.68
C ALA A 67 -9.30 10.92 10.98
N LYS A 68 -8.85 9.72 11.38
CA LYS A 68 -7.72 9.06 10.71
C LYS A 68 -8.06 8.66 9.29
N PHE A 69 -9.26 8.15 9.04
CA PHE A 69 -9.72 7.83 7.67
C PHE A 69 -9.89 9.09 6.83
N ILE A 70 -10.35 10.19 7.41
CA ILE A 70 -10.45 11.47 6.71
C ILE A 70 -9.06 11.99 6.34
N VAL A 71 -8.08 11.91 7.23
CA VAL A 71 -6.70 12.35 6.95
C VAL A 71 -6.02 11.44 5.92
N THR A 72 -6.09 10.12 6.09
CA THR A 72 -5.53 9.17 5.11
C THR A 72 -6.23 9.31 3.76
N GLY A 73 -7.56 9.33 3.72
CA GLY A 73 -8.32 9.52 2.49
C GLY A 73 -8.03 10.87 1.83
N GLY A 74 -8.03 11.96 2.59
CA GLY A 74 -7.73 13.30 2.09
C GLY A 74 -6.32 13.41 1.51
N THR A 75 -5.32 12.80 2.16
CA THR A 75 -3.95 12.77 1.66
C THR A 75 -3.79 11.88 0.43
N MET A 76 -4.49 10.74 0.37
CA MET A 76 -4.56 9.91 -0.84
C MET A 76 -5.17 10.68 -2.02
N PHE A 77 -6.26 11.42 -1.81
CA PHE A 77 -6.88 12.24 -2.84
C PHE A 77 -5.94 13.36 -3.31
N ALA A 78 -5.24 14.04 -2.40
CA ALA A 78 -4.26 15.06 -2.75
C ALA A 78 -3.11 14.49 -3.60
N SER A 79 -2.57 13.32 -3.23
CA SER A 79 -1.55 12.63 -4.02
C SER A 79 -2.09 12.18 -5.38
N MET A 80 -3.30 11.62 -5.43
CA MET A 80 -3.94 11.22 -6.67
C MET A 80 -4.16 12.42 -7.60
N TRP A 81 -4.62 13.55 -7.06
CA TRP A 81 -4.77 14.79 -7.83
C TRP A 81 -3.42 15.26 -8.39
N PHE A 82 -2.38 15.33 -7.56
CA PHE A 82 -1.02 15.70 -7.99
C PHE A 82 -0.49 14.78 -9.11
N TYR A 83 -0.59 13.46 -8.96
CA TYR A 83 -0.11 12.54 -10.01
C TYR A 83 -1.00 12.55 -11.25
N SER A 84 -2.28 12.89 -11.11
CA SER A 84 -3.21 12.95 -12.25
C SER A 84 -2.88 14.05 -13.24
N THR A 85 -2.30 15.17 -12.77
CA THR A 85 -1.89 16.27 -13.66
C THR A 85 -0.66 15.92 -14.51
N ILE A 86 0.11 14.91 -14.09
CA ILE A 86 1.35 14.48 -14.76
C ILE A 86 1.10 13.26 -15.65
N PHE A 87 0.43 12.23 -15.11
CA PHE A 87 0.31 10.91 -15.74
C PHE A 87 -1.13 10.51 -16.11
N GLY A 88 -2.10 11.36 -15.79
CA GLY A 88 -3.53 11.07 -15.93
C GLY A 88 -4.11 10.30 -14.74
N TRP A 89 -5.41 10.47 -14.51
CA TRP A 89 -6.09 10.00 -13.30
C TRP A 89 -6.08 8.46 -13.14
N LYS A 90 -6.10 7.70 -14.24
CA LYS A 90 -6.06 6.23 -14.19
C LYS A 90 -4.74 5.71 -13.64
N PHE A 91 -3.64 6.29 -14.11
CA PHE A 91 -2.31 5.97 -13.61
C PHE A 91 -2.17 6.41 -12.15
N ALA A 92 -2.59 7.63 -11.81
CA ALA A 92 -2.56 8.13 -10.44
C ALA A 92 -3.32 7.22 -9.46
N ALA A 93 -4.52 6.75 -9.83
CA ALA A 93 -5.31 5.82 -9.02
C ALA A 93 -4.57 4.49 -8.80
N GLY A 94 -4.08 3.87 -9.87
CA GLY A 94 -3.30 2.62 -9.77
C GLY A 94 -2.03 2.79 -8.95
N PHE A 95 -1.33 3.91 -9.11
CA PHE A 95 -0.10 4.22 -8.38
C PHE A 95 -0.35 4.35 -6.87
N VAL A 96 -1.40 5.08 -6.48
CA VAL A 96 -1.82 5.19 -5.07
C VAL A 96 -2.23 3.82 -4.51
N ILE A 97 -2.89 2.97 -5.29
CA ILE A 97 -3.19 1.59 -4.89
C ILE A 97 -1.91 0.79 -4.65
N GLY A 98 -0.92 0.88 -5.56
CA GLY A 98 0.37 0.20 -5.41
C GLY A 98 1.08 0.60 -4.12
N ILE A 99 1.16 1.91 -3.84
CA ILE A 99 1.73 2.44 -2.58
C ILE A 99 0.90 1.96 -1.38
N LEU A 100 -0.43 1.99 -1.45
CA LEU A 100 -1.27 1.54 -0.33
C LEU A 100 -0.99 0.07 0.01
N VAL A 101 -0.90 -0.81 -0.99
CA VAL A 101 -0.61 -2.23 -0.76
C VAL A 101 0.80 -2.43 -0.19
N HIS A 102 1.77 -1.62 -0.60
CA HIS A 102 3.09 -1.54 0.04
C HIS A 102 2.97 -1.18 1.52
N GLU A 103 2.30 -0.07 1.87
CA GLU A 103 2.13 0.33 3.27
C GLU A 103 1.38 -0.71 4.11
N LEU A 104 0.36 -1.36 3.53
CA LEU A 104 -0.36 -2.46 4.18
C LEU A 104 0.57 -3.65 4.47
N GLY A 105 1.58 -3.89 3.64
CA GLY A 105 2.63 -4.88 3.91
C GLY A 105 3.38 -4.59 5.21
N HIS A 106 3.76 -3.34 5.45
CA HIS A 106 4.34 -2.93 6.74
C HIS A 106 3.36 -3.10 7.90
N VAL A 107 2.10 -2.70 7.71
CA VAL A 107 1.05 -2.81 8.76
C VAL A 107 0.85 -4.26 9.18
N VAL A 108 0.78 -5.18 8.21
CA VAL A 108 0.67 -6.63 8.47
C VAL A 108 1.90 -7.12 9.22
N ALA A 109 3.11 -6.78 8.76
CA ALA A 109 4.35 -7.19 9.41
C ALA A 109 4.47 -6.64 10.85
N ALA A 110 4.11 -5.37 11.06
CA ALA A 110 4.08 -4.76 12.39
C ALA A 110 3.08 -5.44 13.33
N LYS A 111 1.90 -5.81 12.83
CA LYS A 111 0.91 -6.57 13.60
C LYS A 111 1.45 -7.94 14.01
N VAL A 112 2.16 -8.63 13.13
CA VAL A 112 2.84 -9.91 13.45
C VAL A 112 3.90 -9.72 14.54
N GLN A 113 4.63 -8.59 14.51
CA GLN A 113 5.62 -8.24 15.55
C GLN A 113 5.00 -7.64 16.82
N GLY A 114 3.67 -7.52 16.90
CA GLY A 114 2.98 -6.91 18.04
C GLY A 114 3.18 -5.40 18.18
N VAL A 115 3.66 -4.71 17.13
CA VAL A 115 3.94 -3.28 17.15
C VAL A 115 2.75 -2.47 16.64
N LYS A 116 2.38 -1.43 17.38
CA LYS A 116 1.28 -0.52 17.00
C LYS A 116 1.76 0.50 15.97
N VAL A 117 1.03 0.59 14.87
CA VAL A 117 1.28 1.56 13.79
C VAL A 117 0.18 2.61 13.69
N THR A 118 0.50 3.75 13.07
CA THR A 118 -0.49 4.76 12.67
C THR A 118 -1.16 4.36 11.36
N ALA A 119 -2.22 5.09 11.00
CA ALA A 119 -2.74 5.00 9.64
C ALA A 119 -1.68 5.54 8.65
N PRO A 120 -1.62 5.01 7.42
CA PRO A 120 -0.77 5.56 6.37
C PRO A 120 -1.15 7.01 6.06
N ILE A 121 -0.15 7.86 5.84
CA ILE A 121 -0.30 9.24 5.40
C ILE A 121 0.41 9.37 4.06
N PHE A 122 -0.31 9.84 3.04
CA PHE A 122 0.25 10.01 1.71
C PHE A 122 0.81 11.43 1.58
N ILE A 123 1.99 11.57 0.98
CA ILE A 123 2.59 12.86 0.72
C ILE A 123 2.81 12.99 -0.80
N PRO A 124 2.13 13.95 -1.45
CA PRO A 124 2.29 14.18 -2.88
C PRO A 124 3.76 14.38 -3.26
N GLY A 125 4.22 13.66 -4.29
CA GLY A 125 5.60 13.74 -4.76
C GLY A 125 6.65 12.99 -3.93
N MET A 126 6.28 12.42 -2.77
CA MET A 126 7.15 11.53 -1.97
C MET A 126 6.70 10.08 -1.99
N GLY A 127 5.42 9.81 -1.74
CA GLY A 127 4.93 8.46 -1.51
C GLY A 127 3.94 8.41 -0.34
N ALA A 128 4.05 7.40 0.51
CA ALA A 128 3.34 7.34 1.78
C ALA A 128 4.30 7.06 2.93
N LEU A 129 3.83 7.35 4.14
CA LEU A 129 4.56 7.09 5.37
C LEU A 129 3.59 6.49 6.39
N ILE A 130 4.04 5.46 7.09
CA ILE A 130 3.45 5.03 8.37
C ILE A 130 4.36 5.42 9.54
N GLY A 131 3.75 5.94 10.60
CA GLY A 131 4.43 6.12 11.88
C GLY A 131 4.34 4.84 12.71
N LEU A 132 5.46 4.40 13.28
CA LEU A 132 5.42 3.45 14.39
C LEU A 132 5.18 4.22 15.69
N LYS A 133 4.21 3.76 16.48
CA LYS A 133 3.93 4.39 17.79
C LYS A 133 4.96 3.99 18.84
N GLU A 134 5.58 2.84 18.66
CA GLU A 134 6.57 2.23 19.52
C GLU A 134 7.62 1.56 18.63
N ASN A 135 8.89 1.54 19.04
CA ASN A 135 9.93 0.81 18.29
C ASN A 135 9.73 -0.70 18.47
N ALA A 136 10.14 -1.49 17.47
CA ALA A 136 10.19 -2.95 17.63
C ALA A 136 11.16 -3.33 18.75
N ASN A 137 10.89 -4.42 19.48
CA ASN A 137 11.71 -4.87 20.61
C ASN A 137 13.08 -5.46 20.20
N SER A 138 13.28 -5.77 18.92
CA SER A 138 14.52 -6.30 18.38
C SER A 138 14.81 -5.72 16.99
N ALA A 139 16.08 -5.67 16.60
CA ALA A 139 16.44 -5.23 15.25
C ALA A 139 15.91 -6.18 14.17
N HIS A 140 15.90 -7.50 14.43
CA HIS A 140 15.27 -8.46 13.53
C HIS A 140 13.76 -8.17 13.34
N GLY A 141 13.05 -7.80 14.42
CA GLY A 141 11.67 -7.36 14.34
C GLY A 141 11.48 -6.09 13.51
N ASP A 142 12.36 -5.09 13.66
CA ASP A 142 12.33 -3.86 12.83
C ASP A 142 12.59 -4.19 11.34
N ALA A 143 13.48 -5.15 11.06
CA ALA A 143 13.73 -5.63 9.70
C ALA A 143 12.56 -6.42 9.12
N ILE A 144 11.84 -7.24 9.91
CA ILE A 144 10.60 -7.89 9.47
C ILE A 144 9.55 -6.85 9.07
N ILE A 145 9.43 -5.78 9.85
CA ILE A 145 8.54 -4.67 9.51
C ILE A 145 9.00 -4.00 8.22
N GLY A 146 10.30 -3.70 8.10
CA GLY A 146 10.91 -3.11 6.92
C GLY A 146 10.67 -3.92 5.64
N ILE A 147 10.89 -5.23 5.65
CA ILE A 147 10.70 -6.07 4.44
C ILE A 147 9.22 -6.28 4.08
N GLY A 148 8.30 -6.10 5.04
CA GLY A 148 6.87 -6.25 4.82
C GLY A 148 6.33 -5.36 3.70
N GLY A 149 6.78 -4.10 3.62
CA GLY A 149 6.34 -3.16 2.60
C GLY A 149 6.74 -3.56 1.19
N PRO A 150 8.05 -3.77 0.93
CA PRO A 150 8.55 -4.30 -0.34
C PRO A 150 7.91 -5.63 -0.76
N ILE A 151 7.57 -6.54 0.17
CA ILE A 151 6.79 -7.74 -0.16
C ILE A 151 5.38 -7.36 -0.65
N GLY A 152 4.67 -6.51 0.09
CA GLY A 152 3.35 -6.01 -0.29
C GLY A 152 3.35 -5.31 -1.66
N GLY A 153 4.29 -4.38 -1.87
CA GLY A 153 4.44 -3.71 -3.15
C GLY A 153 4.79 -4.67 -4.29
N THR A 154 5.58 -5.72 -4.02
CA THR A 154 5.92 -6.72 -5.04
C THR A 154 4.67 -7.46 -5.49
N LEU A 155 3.80 -7.84 -4.55
CA LEU A 155 2.51 -8.46 -4.86
C LEU A 155 1.60 -7.51 -5.66
N ALA A 156 1.61 -6.21 -5.36
CA ALA A 156 0.86 -5.22 -6.12
C ALA A 156 1.36 -5.12 -7.58
N GLY A 157 2.69 -5.05 -7.77
CA GLY A 157 3.31 -5.01 -9.10
C GLY A 157 3.00 -6.28 -9.91
N LEU A 158 3.07 -7.46 -9.28
CA LEU A 158 2.66 -8.72 -9.91
C LEU A 158 1.16 -8.74 -10.24
N GLY A 159 0.32 -8.14 -9.40
CA GLY A 159 -1.10 -7.96 -9.68
C GLY A 159 -1.34 -7.10 -10.93
N PHE A 160 -0.59 -6.02 -11.11
CA PHE A 160 -0.66 -5.21 -12.32
C PHE A 160 -0.16 -5.98 -13.56
N LEU A 161 0.89 -6.79 -13.44
CA LEU A 161 1.30 -7.69 -14.54
C LEU A 161 0.23 -8.71 -14.89
N ALA A 162 -0.45 -9.30 -13.90
CA ALA A 162 -1.56 -10.21 -14.14
C ALA A 162 -2.73 -9.51 -14.85
N LEU A 163 -3.04 -8.27 -14.46
CA LEU A 163 -4.04 -7.45 -15.16
C LEU A 163 -3.63 -7.13 -16.60
N TYR A 164 -2.34 -6.89 -16.86
CA TYR A 164 -1.84 -6.71 -18.24
C TYR A 164 -2.07 -7.95 -19.11
N MET A 165 -1.88 -9.15 -18.56
CA MET A 165 -2.09 -10.40 -19.31
C MET A 165 -3.55 -10.59 -19.73
N VAL A 166 -4.50 -10.11 -18.93
CA VAL A 166 -5.94 -10.21 -19.22
C VAL A 166 -6.44 -9.02 -20.05
N PHE A 167 -5.92 -7.82 -19.75
CA PHE A 167 -6.32 -6.57 -20.39
C PHE A 167 -5.07 -5.82 -20.90
N PRO A 168 -4.52 -6.21 -22.07
CA PRO A 168 -3.28 -5.63 -22.58
C PRO A 168 -3.36 -4.12 -22.73
N SER A 169 -2.68 -3.40 -21.85
CA SER A 169 -2.62 -1.94 -21.85
C SER A 169 -1.28 -1.45 -21.30
N PRO A 170 -0.63 -0.45 -21.94
CA PRO A 170 0.58 0.18 -21.40
C PRO A 170 0.40 0.74 -19.99
N LEU A 171 -0.84 1.07 -19.59
CA LEU A 171 -1.18 1.51 -18.24
C LEU A 171 -0.72 0.50 -17.17
N TRP A 172 -1.06 -0.78 -17.35
CA TRP A 172 -0.76 -1.82 -16.36
C TRP A 172 0.74 -2.12 -16.27
N LEU A 173 1.43 -2.14 -17.42
CA LEU A 173 2.89 -2.26 -17.47
C LEU A 173 3.56 -1.06 -16.80
N GLY A 174 3.09 0.16 -17.06
CA GLY A 174 3.57 1.36 -16.38
C GLY A 174 3.38 1.27 -14.87
N LEU A 175 2.20 0.86 -14.40
CA LEU A 175 1.90 0.69 -12.97
C LEU A 175 2.79 -0.38 -12.32
N ALA A 176 2.99 -1.52 -12.97
CA ALA A 176 3.90 -2.56 -12.50
C ALA A 176 5.34 -2.03 -12.41
N MET A 177 5.83 -1.39 -13.48
CA MET A 177 7.17 -0.81 -13.54
C MET A 177 7.41 0.22 -12.42
N PHE A 178 6.48 1.16 -12.22
CA PHE A 178 6.62 2.14 -11.14
C PHE A 178 6.54 1.50 -9.75
N THR A 179 5.74 0.44 -9.59
CA THR A 179 5.63 -0.28 -8.31
C THR A 179 6.91 -1.07 -7.99
N PHE A 180 7.54 -1.70 -8.97
CA PHE A 180 8.82 -2.37 -8.75
C PHE A 180 9.94 -1.35 -8.51
N TRP A 181 9.95 -0.26 -9.26
CA TRP A 181 10.92 0.82 -9.06
C TRP A 181 10.83 1.46 -7.67
N ILE A 182 9.62 1.77 -7.18
CA ILE A 182 9.46 2.38 -5.84
C ILE A 182 9.87 1.41 -4.73
N ASN A 183 9.61 0.12 -4.91
CA ASN A 183 10.11 -0.91 -4.01
C ASN A 183 11.64 -0.99 -3.99
N LEU A 184 12.29 -0.95 -5.16
CA LEU A 184 13.76 -0.92 -5.25
C LEU A 184 14.33 0.32 -4.58
N PHE A 185 13.71 1.48 -4.80
CA PHE A 185 14.09 2.72 -4.13
C PHE A 185 13.97 2.58 -2.60
N ASN A 186 12.85 2.07 -2.09
CA ASN A 186 12.66 1.83 -0.67
C ASN A 186 13.61 0.77 -0.10
N LEU A 187 14.08 -0.20 -0.89
CA LEU A 187 15.10 -1.16 -0.48
C LEU A 187 16.53 -0.60 -0.48
N THR A 188 16.74 0.66 -0.87
CA THR A 188 18.05 1.31 -0.70
C THR A 188 18.45 1.22 0.77
N PRO A 189 19.69 0.77 1.10
CA PRO A 189 20.09 0.49 2.47
C PRO A 189 20.40 1.80 3.23
N MET A 190 19.43 2.67 3.40
CA MET A 190 19.55 3.98 4.03
C MET A 190 18.29 4.29 4.84
N TYR A 191 18.43 4.70 6.10
CA TYR A 191 17.28 5.14 6.90
C TYR A 191 16.84 6.53 6.45
N PRO A 192 15.53 6.87 6.38
CA PRO A 192 14.35 6.14 6.90
C PRO A 192 13.72 5.09 5.97
N LEU A 193 14.34 4.79 4.82
CA LEU A 193 13.82 3.80 3.87
C LEU A 193 13.82 2.38 4.45
N ASP A 194 13.04 1.50 3.84
CA ASP A 194 12.84 0.12 4.30
C ASP A 194 14.12 -0.70 4.31
N GLY A 195 14.95 -0.54 3.27
CA GLY A 195 16.27 -1.14 3.19
C GLY A 195 17.14 -0.71 4.38
N GLY A 196 17.01 0.54 4.83
CA GLY A 196 17.65 1.03 6.04
C GLY A 196 17.24 0.28 7.31
N ARG A 197 15.96 -0.08 7.46
CA ARG A 197 15.49 -0.92 8.57
C ARG A 197 15.99 -2.35 8.46
N ILE A 198 15.96 -2.92 7.25
CA ILE A 198 16.36 -4.30 6.99
C ILE A 198 17.85 -4.50 7.27
N VAL A 199 18.71 -3.64 6.72
CA VAL A 199 20.16 -3.75 6.95
C VAL A 199 20.56 -3.43 8.38
N GLY A 200 19.71 -2.72 9.13
CA GLY A 200 19.82 -2.57 10.59
C GLY A 200 19.73 -3.91 11.35
N ALA A 201 19.17 -4.97 10.77
CA ALA A 201 19.27 -6.30 11.37
C ALA A 201 20.52 -7.08 10.93
N ILE A 202 21.24 -6.63 9.90
CA ILE A 202 22.33 -7.36 9.23
C ILE A 202 23.70 -6.80 9.64
N SER A 203 23.96 -5.53 9.28
CA SER A 203 25.27 -4.88 9.46
C SER A 203 25.15 -3.35 9.38
N PRO A 204 25.80 -2.59 10.28
CA PRO A 204 25.70 -1.13 10.30
C PRO A 204 26.43 -0.48 9.13
N TYR A 205 27.44 -1.17 8.59
CA TYR A 205 28.25 -0.68 7.48
C TYR A 205 27.49 -0.63 6.15
N LEU A 206 26.40 -1.40 6.03
CA LEU A 206 25.55 -1.36 4.83
C LEU A 206 24.82 -0.01 4.68
N TRP A 207 24.67 0.78 5.76
CA TRP A 207 24.18 2.16 5.63
C TRP A 207 25.14 3.08 4.88
N ALA A 208 26.45 2.81 4.94
CA ALA A 208 27.43 3.57 4.17
C ALA A 208 27.28 3.32 2.66
N LEU A 209 26.97 2.06 2.27
CA LEU A 209 26.62 1.72 0.90
C LEU A 209 25.38 2.51 0.46
N GLY A 210 24.35 2.60 1.30
CA GLY A 210 23.14 3.39 1.01
C GLY A 210 23.44 4.87 0.82
N LEU A 211 24.32 5.46 1.64
CA LEU A 211 24.77 6.84 1.49
C LEU A 211 25.49 7.05 0.15
N VAL A 212 26.39 6.14 -0.25
CA VAL A 212 27.10 6.23 -1.53
C VAL A 212 26.12 6.16 -2.71
N ILE A 213 25.16 5.23 -2.66
CA ILE A 213 24.11 5.10 -3.68
C ILE A 213 23.29 6.40 -3.76
N MET A 214 22.86 6.94 -2.63
CA MET A 214 22.03 8.14 -2.58
C MET A 214 22.77 9.39 -3.06
N LEU A 215 24.04 9.54 -2.69
CA LEU A 215 24.87 10.63 -3.17
C LEU A 215 25.14 10.49 -4.67
N GLY A 216 25.38 9.27 -5.17
CA GLY A 216 25.51 9.00 -6.60
C GLY A 216 24.26 9.39 -7.38
N MET A 217 23.06 9.07 -6.88
CA MET A 217 21.79 9.48 -7.49
C MET A 217 21.62 11.00 -7.52
N LEU A 218 22.05 11.70 -6.47
CA LEU A 218 22.00 13.16 -6.39
C LEU A 218 22.98 13.82 -7.37
N LEU A 219 24.23 13.36 -7.40
CA LEU A 219 25.30 13.94 -8.22
C LEU A 219 25.11 13.70 -9.72
N THR A 220 24.51 12.57 -10.10
CA THR A 220 24.21 12.25 -11.51
C THR A 220 22.97 12.97 -12.03
N GLY A 221 22.24 13.68 -11.18
CA GLY A 221 20.97 14.31 -11.54
C GLY A 221 19.84 13.30 -11.81
N PHE A 222 20.06 12.02 -11.51
CA PHE A 222 19.06 10.95 -11.72
C PHE A 222 17.77 11.25 -10.94
N LEU A 223 17.90 11.88 -9.77
CA LEU A 223 16.79 12.38 -8.98
C LEU A 223 17.18 13.75 -8.38
N THR A 224 16.84 14.84 -9.07
CA THR A 224 17.02 16.23 -8.57
C THR A 224 15.99 16.60 -7.49
N ASN A 225 15.43 15.61 -6.81
CA ASN A 225 14.37 15.82 -5.85
C ASN A 225 14.97 16.24 -4.50
N PRO A 226 14.61 17.42 -3.94
CA PRO A 226 15.10 17.87 -2.63
C PRO A 226 14.81 16.87 -1.49
N ILE A 227 13.86 15.97 -1.69
CA ILE A 227 13.54 14.89 -0.76
C ILE A 227 14.74 13.96 -0.51
N ILE A 228 15.61 13.73 -1.50
CA ILE A 228 16.81 12.89 -1.30
C ILE A 228 17.77 13.52 -0.32
N PHE A 229 17.96 14.83 -0.39
CA PHE A 229 18.79 15.55 0.58
C PHE A 229 18.22 15.39 2.00
N LEU A 230 16.90 15.49 2.16
CA LEU A 230 16.22 15.24 3.43
C LEU A 230 16.42 13.79 3.91
N LEU A 231 16.27 12.80 3.04
CA LEU A 231 16.49 11.38 3.37
C LEU A 231 17.94 11.12 3.83
N ILE A 232 18.92 11.69 3.12
CA ILE A 232 20.33 11.61 3.51
C ILE A 232 20.51 12.20 4.92
N LEU A 233 20.02 13.42 5.14
CA LEU A 233 20.12 14.10 6.42
C LEU A 233 19.49 13.29 7.57
N MET A 234 18.33 12.68 7.32
CA MET A 234 17.64 11.81 8.29
C MET A 234 18.38 10.50 8.58
N GLY A 235 19.17 9.97 7.63
CA GLY A 235 19.94 8.75 7.80
C GLY A 235 21.27 8.94 8.54
N LEU A 236 21.85 10.14 8.51
CA LEU A 236 23.16 10.44 9.12
C LEU A 236 23.26 10.06 10.61
N PRO A 237 22.27 10.34 11.49
CA PRO A 237 22.37 9.98 12.90
C PRO A 237 22.48 8.47 13.13
N ARG A 238 21.74 7.67 12.35
CA ARG A 238 21.82 6.20 12.42
C ARG A 238 23.16 5.70 11.90
N LEU A 239 23.61 6.22 10.76
CA LEU A 239 24.93 5.89 10.20
C LEU A 239 26.06 6.17 11.20
N TRP A 240 26.07 7.37 11.79
CA TRP A 240 27.05 7.78 12.78
C TRP A 240 27.04 6.89 14.03
N HIS A 241 25.84 6.60 14.54
CA HIS A 241 25.71 5.68 15.67
C HIS A 241 26.30 4.30 15.34
N GLY A 242 25.94 3.73 14.20
CA GLY A 242 26.43 2.42 13.75
C GLY A 242 27.94 2.35 13.61
N PHE A 243 28.57 3.41 13.08
CA PHE A 243 30.03 3.49 13.01
C PHE A 243 30.69 3.63 14.38
N LYS A 244 30.11 4.42 15.29
CA LYS A 244 30.70 4.67 16.61
C LYS A 244 30.60 3.47 17.55
N THR A 245 29.48 2.74 17.51
CA THR A 245 29.21 1.66 18.46
C THR A 245 29.43 0.27 17.87
N GLY A 246 29.49 0.14 16.54
CA GLY A 246 29.46 -1.15 15.84
C GLY A 246 28.12 -1.88 15.99
N GLN A 247 27.12 -1.24 16.61
CA GLN A 247 25.80 -1.81 16.86
C GLN A 247 24.79 -1.22 15.90
N THR A 248 23.86 -2.06 15.46
CA THR A 248 22.80 -1.67 14.52
C THR A 248 21.46 -1.42 15.19
N ASN A 249 21.30 -1.88 16.43
CA ASN A 249 20.04 -1.83 17.15
C ASN A 249 19.87 -0.47 17.82
N LEU A 250 18.63 0.00 17.90
CA LEU A 250 18.33 1.19 18.69
C LEU A 250 18.59 0.92 20.19
N PRO A 251 18.84 1.96 21.00
CA PRO A 251 18.91 1.82 22.45
C PRO A 251 17.66 1.10 22.98
N GLY A 252 17.87 -0.02 23.68
CA GLY A 252 16.80 -0.87 24.21
C GLY A 252 16.30 -2.00 23.30
N GLN A 253 16.81 -2.11 22.06
CA GLN A 253 16.49 -3.23 21.19
C GLN A 253 17.45 -4.41 21.38
N MET A 254 16.90 -5.62 21.36
CA MET A 254 17.69 -6.84 21.33
C MET A 254 18.43 -7.01 19.99
N PRO A 255 19.72 -7.41 20.01
CA PRO A 255 20.50 -7.66 18.81
C PRO A 255 20.01 -8.89 18.03
N SER A 256 20.15 -8.85 16.71
CA SER A 256 19.87 -9.99 15.84
C SER A 256 20.90 -11.11 16.02
N THR A 257 20.42 -12.35 16.12
CA THR A 257 21.27 -13.56 16.12
C THR A 257 21.94 -13.77 14.76
N PRO A 258 23.04 -14.55 14.68
CA PRO A 258 23.69 -14.85 13.40
C PRO A 258 22.75 -15.49 12.37
N ALA A 259 21.89 -16.43 12.80
CA ALA A 259 20.90 -17.06 11.93
C ALA A 259 19.87 -16.05 11.38
N GLN A 260 19.41 -15.12 12.23
CA GLN A 260 18.50 -14.03 11.82
C GLN A 260 19.16 -13.08 10.82
N ARG A 261 20.44 -12.75 11.01
CA ARG A 261 21.22 -11.92 10.07
C ARG A 261 21.33 -12.56 8.71
N ILE A 262 21.68 -13.85 8.66
CA ILE A 262 21.84 -14.60 7.41
C ILE A 262 20.49 -14.75 6.72
N GLY A 263 19.45 -15.14 7.45
CA GLY A 263 18.10 -15.30 6.90
C GLY A 263 17.55 -13.99 6.32
N MET A 264 17.68 -12.89 7.08
CA MET A 264 17.24 -11.57 6.61
C MET A 264 18.08 -11.06 5.43
N GLY A 265 19.40 -11.30 5.45
CA GLY A 265 20.28 -10.95 4.34
C GLY A 265 19.92 -11.70 3.05
N ALA A 266 19.65 -13.00 3.15
CA ALA A 266 19.22 -13.81 2.01
C ALA A 266 17.87 -13.33 1.46
N ALA A 267 16.91 -13.02 2.34
CA ALA A 267 15.61 -12.48 1.94
C ALA A 267 15.74 -11.11 1.25
N PHE A 268 16.58 -10.22 1.80
CA PHE A 268 16.84 -8.90 1.23
C PHE A 268 17.44 -9.00 -0.17
N VAL A 269 18.53 -9.77 -0.33
CA VAL A 269 19.19 -9.96 -1.62
C VAL A 269 18.26 -10.63 -2.62
N GLY A 270 17.56 -11.70 -2.21
CA GLY A 270 16.61 -12.41 -3.06
C GLY A 270 15.50 -11.49 -3.57
N LEU A 271 14.95 -10.64 -2.70
CA LEU A 271 13.92 -9.68 -3.08
C LEU A 271 14.45 -8.59 -4.02
N VAL A 272 15.63 -8.04 -3.76
CA VAL A 272 16.28 -7.07 -4.66
C VAL A 272 16.53 -7.68 -6.04
N CYS A 273 17.09 -8.89 -6.11
CA CYS A 273 17.33 -9.59 -7.38
C CYS A 273 16.02 -9.83 -8.14
N PHE A 274 14.98 -10.31 -7.45
CA PHE A 274 13.66 -10.51 -8.05
C PHE A 274 13.12 -9.20 -8.63
N LEU A 275 13.15 -8.12 -7.85
CA LEU A 275 12.64 -6.82 -8.27
C LEU A 275 13.43 -6.21 -9.43
N LEU A 276 14.76 -6.37 -9.46
CA LEU A 276 15.58 -5.94 -10.59
C LEU A 276 15.20 -6.69 -11.88
N LEU A 277 15.01 -8.01 -11.79
CA LEU A 277 14.57 -8.82 -12.92
C LEU A 277 13.15 -8.45 -13.38
N ALA A 278 12.23 -8.28 -12.44
CA ALA A 278 10.85 -7.87 -12.72
C ALA A 278 10.80 -6.48 -13.36
N GLN A 279 11.59 -5.53 -12.84
CA GLN A 279 11.74 -4.19 -13.39
C GLN A 279 12.22 -4.25 -14.84
N PHE A 280 13.32 -4.95 -15.10
CA PHE A 280 13.90 -5.08 -16.43
C PHE A 280 12.94 -5.74 -17.42
N ALA A 281 12.28 -6.84 -17.02
CA ALA A 281 11.32 -7.54 -17.87
C ALA A 281 10.09 -6.66 -18.19
N THR A 282 9.62 -5.89 -17.21
CA THR A 282 8.48 -5.00 -17.40
C THR A 282 8.83 -3.82 -18.30
N GLU A 283 10.02 -3.24 -18.12
CA GLU A 283 10.52 -2.14 -18.96
C GLU A 283 10.66 -2.57 -20.42
N GLN A 284 11.26 -3.74 -20.69
CA GLN A 284 11.32 -4.29 -22.05
C GLN A 284 9.92 -4.51 -22.64
N SER A 285 8.99 -5.00 -21.84
CA SER A 285 7.61 -5.25 -22.28
C SER A 285 6.90 -3.93 -22.61
N LEU A 286 7.10 -2.89 -21.80
CA LEU A 286 6.52 -1.56 -22.01
C LEU A 286 7.08 -0.91 -23.29
N TYR A 287 8.40 -1.00 -23.50
CA TYR A 287 9.04 -0.52 -24.72
C TYR A 287 8.50 -1.21 -25.98
N ARG A 288 8.23 -2.53 -25.91
CA ARG A 288 7.62 -3.28 -27.02
C ARG A 288 6.15 -2.93 -27.23
N ALA A 289 5.42 -2.58 -26.17
CA ALA A 289 3.98 -2.34 -26.19
C ALA A 289 3.57 -0.91 -26.55
N ASP A 290 4.45 0.10 -26.36
CA ASP A 290 4.13 1.51 -26.67
C ASP A 290 4.89 2.03 -27.92
N PRO A 291 4.18 2.23 -29.06
CA PRO A 291 4.76 2.77 -30.29
C PRO A 291 5.36 4.18 -30.14
N ARG A 292 4.94 4.97 -29.14
CA ARG A 292 5.50 6.31 -28.89
C ARG A 292 6.93 6.21 -28.38
N LEU A 293 7.20 5.27 -27.47
CA LEU A 293 8.53 5.03 -26.92
C LEU A 293 9.48 4.50 -28.00
N GLN A 294 8.99 3.64 -28.89
CA GLN A 294 9.77 3.15 -30.04
C GLN A 294 10.18 4.27 -30.98
N ARG A 295 9.25 5.19 -31.31
CA ARG A 295 9.57 6.34 -32.18
C ARG A 295 10.61 7.27 -31.57
N HIS A 296 10.54 7.56 -30.28
CA HIS A 296 11.53 8.41 -29.61
C HIS A 296 12.93 7.76 -29.62
N ALA A 297 13.02 6.46 -29.36
CA ALA A 297 14.28 5.74 -29.41
C ALA A 297 14.87 5.66 -30.83
N GLN A 298 14.01 5.53 -31.85
CA GLN A 298 14.42 5.55 -33.25
C GLN A 298 15.00 6.92 -33.65
N VAL A 299 14.30 8.01 -33.32
CA VAL A 299 14.78 9.39 -33.59
C VAL A 299 16.13 9.64 -32.91
N GLN A 300 16.29 9.20 -31.66
CA GLN A 300 17.53 9.38 -30.90
C GLN A 300 18.68 8.46 -31.38
N TYR A 301 18.35 7.35 -32.05
CA TYR A 301 19.32 6.53 -32.77
C TYR A 301 19.77 7.22 -34.06
N ASP A 302 18.82 7.72 -34.85
CA ASP A 302 19.09 8.41 -36.11
C ASP A 302 19.90 9.70 -35.89
N ASP A 303 19.59 10.50 -34.87
CA ASP A 303 20.36 11.69 -34.48
C ASP A 303 21.81 11.35 -34.10
N ARG A 304 22.03 10.23 -33.42
CA ARG A 304 23.38 9.74 -33.06
C ARG A 304 24.16 9.21 -34.26
N GLN A 305 23.48 8.69 -35.27
CA GLN A 305 24.12 8.28 -36.53
C GLN A 305 24.49 9.52 -37.36
N LEU A 306 23.63 10.53 -37.42
CA LEU A 306 23.88 11.78 -38.12
C LEU A 306 25.05 12.58 -37.51
N THR A 307 25.16 12.62 -36.17
CA THR A 307 26.31 13.26 -35.49
C THR A 307 27.61 12.47 -35.58
N ARG A 308 27.57 11.19 -35.96
CA ARG A 308 28.76 10.34 -36.16
C ARG A 308 29.26 10.30 -37.60
N GLN A 309 28.51 10.83 -38.57
CA GLN A 309 29.03 10.98 -39.93
C GLN A 309 30.07 12.11 -39.94
N PRO A 310 31.33 11.84 -40.33
CA PRO A 310 32.29 12.92 -40.54
C PRO A 310 31.74 13.82 -41.63
N ALA A 311 31.76 15.14 -41.41
CA ALA A 311 31.35 16.13 -42.38
C ALA A 311 32.09 15.83 -43.70
N PHE A 312 31.36 15.31 -44.69
CA PHE A 312 31.90 15.13 -46.02
C PHE A 312 32.36 16.51 -46.50
N SER A 313 33.67 16.65 -46.66
CA SER A 313 34.29 17.77 -47.33
C SER A 313 33.61 17.98 -48.67
N GLN A 314 32.93 19.11 -48.82
CA GLN A 314 32.42 19.62 -50.10
C GLN A 314 33.57 19.53 -51.12
N PRO A 315 33.41 18.89 -52.29
CA PRO A 315 34.44 18.90 -53.31
C PRO A 315 34.66 20.34 -53.77
N GLY A 316 35.90 20.78 -53.75
CA GLY A 316 36.31 22.11 -54.19
C GLY A 316 35.82 22.40 -55.60
N ASP A 317 35.21 23.57 -55.74
CA ASP A 317 34.98 24.25 -57.01
C ASP A 317 36.33 24.56 -57.66
N ASN A 318 36.82 23.63 -58.48
CA ASN A 318 37.92 23.86 -59.40
C ASN A 318 37.34 24.15 -60.79
N GLY A 319 36.72 25.32 -60.93
CA GLY A 319 36.47 25.95 -62.22
C GLY A 319 37.79 26.37 -62.86
N GLY A 320 38.46 25.42 -63.52
CA GLY A 320 39.58 25.69 -64.41
C GLY A 320 39.06 26.32 -65.71
N SER A 321 39.24 27.62 -65.86
CA SER A 321 39.19 28.30 -67.16
C SER A 321 40.58 28.22 -67.79
N ASP A 322 40.76 27.35 -68.77
CA ASP A 322 41.85 27.46 -69.74
C ASP A 322 41.33 27.31 -71.17
N GLN A 323 42.01 28.02 -72.06
CA GLN A 323 41.51 28.64 -73.29
C GLN A 323 41.57 27.75 -74.54
N GLY A 324 40.80 28.12 -75.59
CA GLY A 324 41.29 28.02 -76.98
C GLY A 324 40.47 27.22 -78.01
N ASP A 325 40.02 27.94 -79.05
CA ASP A 325 39.89 27.57 -80.47
C ASP A 325 38.84 26.54 -80.94
N PHE A 326 37.76 27.02 -81.59
CA PHE A 326 37.53 27.05 -83.06
C PHE A 326 36.24 27.79 -83.41
#